data_AF-A0A0M0LC38-F1
#
_entry.id   AF-A0A0M0LC38-F1
#
_cell.length_a   1.000
_cell.length_b   1.000
_cell.length_c   1.000
_cell.angle_alpha   90.00
_cell.angle_beta   90.00
_cell.angle_gamma   90.00
#
_symmetry.space_group_name_H-M   'P 1'
#
loop_
_entity.id
_entity.type
_entity.pdbx_description
1 polymer ?
#
loop_
_entity_poly.entity_id
_entity_poly.type
_entity_poly.pdbx_seq_one_letter_code
_entity_poly.pdbx_strand_id
1 'polypeptide(L)'
;MLMYYVLLMVGFLSLIVTIIRFIAMHRNKGYTLLNVGKTLIALVIGVFCLVMTLPSLKYIVLKEYDTVSGKCVIDIDSAGRSSEADFAMTDTDEDFIFRNISNLDAYGKSIPYYCQVTVTKDHQFEISYKIYDAKTRKLVSSGK
;
A
#
# COMPACT_ATOMS: atom_id res chain seq x y z
N MET A 1 1.03 -4.07 -0.94
CA MET A 1 0.78 -3.98 0.52
C MET A 1 1.76 -4.76 1.40
N LEU A 2 1.71 -6.11 1.47
CA LEU A 2 2.52 -6.88 2.45
C LEU A 2 4.03 -6.71 2.27
N MET A 3 4.53 -6.71 1.03
CA MET A 3 5.94 -6.49 0.71
C MET A 3 6.49 -5.15 1.23
N TYR A 4 5.68 -4.10 1.15
CA TYR A 4 6.04 -2.77 1.64
C TYR A 4 6.26 -2.78 3.16
N TYR A 5 5.35 -3.38 3.93
CA TYR A 5 5.49 -3.48 5.38
C TYR A 5 6.70 -4.32 5.79
N VAL A 6 7.00 -5.39 5.05
CA VAL A 6 8.20 -6.20 5.27
C VAL A 6 9.47 -5.37 5.03
N LEU A 7 9.56 -4.65 3.91
CA LEU A 7 10.70 -3.77 3.59
C LEU A 7 10.91 -2.69 4.66
N LEU A 8 9.82 -2.07 5.12
CA LEU A 8 9.84 -1.04 6.15
C LEU A 8 10.32 -1.60 7.50
N MET A 9 9.82 -2.77 7.91
CA MET A 9 10.26 -3.46 9.13
C MET A 9 11.73 -3.86 9.06
N VAL A 10 12.17 -4.44 7.93
CA VAL A 10 13.57 -4.83 7.72
C VAL A 10 14.49 -3.61 7.76
N GLY A 11 14.11 -2.51 7.11
CA GLY A 11 14.86 -1.24 7.16
C GLY A 11 15.02 -0.72 8.59
N PHE A 12 13.93 -0.67 9.35
CA PHE A 12 13.94 -0.19 10.74
C PHE A 12 14.76 -1.10 11.67
N LEU A 13 14.58 -2.41 11.61
CA LEU A 13 15.36 -3.38 12.40
C LEU A 13 16.85 -3.32 12.05
N SER A 14 17.20 -3.12 10.78
CA SER A 14 18.60 -2.98 10.35
C SER A 14 19.26 -1.76 10.97
N LEU A 15 18.55 -0.62 11.10
CA LEU A 15 19.06 0.55 11.81
C LEU A 15 19.31 0.25 13.29
N ILE A 16 18.37 -0.40 13.98
CA ILE A 16 18.52 -0.77 15.40
C ILE A 16 19.75 -1.67 15.61
N VAL A 17 19.88 -2.72 14.79
CA VAL A 17 21.02 -3.64 14.86
C VAL A 17 22.34 -2.91 14.61
N THR A 18 22.36 -1.96 13.67
CA THR A 18 23.54 -1.17 13.38
C THR A 18 23.94 -0.29 14.56
N ILE A 19 22.97 0.37 15.22
CA ILE A 19 23.21 1.18 16.42
C ILE A 19 23.77 0.32 17.56
N ILE A 20 23.16 -0.84 17.83
CA ILE A 20 23.63 -1.77 18.88
C ILE A 20 25.06 -2.22 18.59
N ARG A 21 25.37 -2.62 17.35
CA ARG A 21 26.73 -3.01 16.97
C ARG A 21 27.72 -1.87 17.09
N PHE A 22 27.31 -0.65 16.75
CA PHE A 22 28.16 0.53 16.88
C PHE A 22 28.53 0.79 18.34
N ILE A 23 27.55 0.73 19.25
CA ILE A 23 27.77 0.88 20.70
C ILE A 23 28.68 -0.23 21.23
N ALA A 24 28.43 -1.49 20.85
CA ALA A 24 29.26 -2.63 21.27
C ALA A 24 30.71 -2.50 20.80
N MET A 25 30.92 -2.02 19.56
CA MET A 25 32.25 -1.77 19.01
C MET A 25 32.98 -0.67 19.77
N HIS A 26 32.27 0.42 20.11
CA HIS A 26 32.83 1.53 20.87
C HIS A 26 33.22 1.12 22.29
N ARG A 27 32.40 0.31 22.96
CA ARG A 27 32.65 -0.15 24.34
C ARG A 27 33.82 -1.14 24.42
N ASN A 28 33.96 -2.02 23.44
CA ASN A 28 34.99 -3.06 23.45
C ASN A 28 36.31 -2.63 22.77
N LYS A 29 36.42 -1.39 22.26
CA LYS A 29 37.55 -0.88 21.46
C LYS A 29 37.96 -1.80 20.29
N GLY A 30 37.03 -2.65 19.83
CA GLY A 30 37.25 -3.70 18.84
C GLY A 30 37.06 -3.20 17.40
N TYR A 31 37.77 -2.13 17.05
CA TYR A 31 37.70 -1.49 15.73
C TYR A 31 38.48 -2.28 14.68
N THR A 32 38.06 -3.51 14.41
CA THR A 32 38.59 -4.29 13.28
C THR A 32 37.95 -3.79 11.99
N LEU A 33 38.74 -3.59 10.93
CA LEU A 33 38.29 -3.19 9.58
C LEU A 33 37.07 -4.00 9.09
N LEU A 34 37.07 -5.30 9.39
CA LEU A 34 36.01 -6.24 9.02
C LEU A 34 34.68 -5.96 9.75
N ASN A 35 34.74 -5.57 11.03
CA ASN A 35 33.56 -5.22 11.81
C ASN A 35 32.96 -3.90 11.36
N VAL A 36 33.82 -2.90 11.09
CA VAL A 36 33.41 -1.59 10.56
C VAL A 36 32.75 -1.72 9.19
N GLY A 37 33.35 -2.51 8.29
CA GLY A 37 32.78 -2.79 6.97
C GLY A 37 31.40 -3.46 7.06
N LYS A 38 31.23 -4.47 7.91
CA LYS A 38 29.94 -5.13 8.12
C LYS A 38 28.87 -4.19 8.65
N THR A 39 29.20 -3.28 9.57
CA THR A 39 28.26 -2.28 10.08
C THR A 39 27.89 -1.24 9.04
N LEU A 40 28.84 -0.80 8.22
CA LEU A 40 28.57 0.14 7.13
C LEU A 40 27.63 -0.45 6.07
N ILE A 41 27.88 -1.70 5.66
CA ILE A 41 27.00 -2.40 4.71
C ILE A 41 25.58 -2.54 5.27
N ALA A 42 25.45 -2.96 6.53
CA ALA A 42 24.14 -3.07 7.17
C ALA A 42 23.40 -1.72 7.25
N LEU A 43 24.13 -0.63 7.53
CA LEU A 43 23.57 0.72 7.52
C LEU A 43 23.08 1.13 6.13
N VAL A 44 23.90 0.94 5.09
CA VAL A 44 23.55 1.29 3.72
C VAL A 44 22.31 0.51 3.25
N ILE A 45 22.25 -0.79 3.53
CA ILE A 45 21.07 -1.62 3.20
C ILE A 45 19.84 -1.11 3.95
N GLY A 46 19.96 -0.83 5.25
CA GLY A 46 18.85 -0.31 6.05
C GLY A 46 18.32 1.03 5.54
N VAL A 47 19.22 1.96 5.22
CA VAL A 47 18.87 3.27 4.65
C VAL A 47 18.24 3.12 3.28
N PHE A 48 18.79 2.27 2.40
CA PHE A 48 18.24 2.04 1.07
C PHE A 48 16.80 1.49 1.14
N CYS A 49 16.54 0.50 1.99
CA CYS A 49 15.18 -0.03 2.21
C CYS A 49 14.21 1.05 2.72
N LEU A 50 14.67 1.96 3.58
CA LEU A 50 13.85 3.06 4.08
C LEU A 50 13.60 4.12 3.01
N VAL A 51 14.61 4.50 2.22
CA VAL A 51 14.43 5.48 1.12
C VAL A 51 13.40 5.00 0.10
N MET A 52 13.34 3.70 -0.18
CA MET A 52 12.33 3.13 -1.08
C MET A 52 10.92 3.16 -0.48
N THR A 53 10.78 3.05 0.85
CA THR A 53 9.47 3.01 1.53
C THR A 53 9.01 4.39 2.04
N LEU A 54 9.91 5.36 2.20
CA LEU A 54 9.63 6.70 2.70
C LEU A 54 8.64 7.53 1.86
N PRO A 55 8.67 7.52 0.51
CA PRO A 55 7.73 8.29 -0.31
C PRO A 55 6.29 7.86 -0.03
N SER A 56 6.02 6.56 -0.03
CA SER A 56 4.69 6.02 0.24
C SER A 56 4.26 6.28 1.69
N LEU A 57 5.18 6.15 2.65
CA LEU A 57 4.90 6.50 4.06
C LEU A 57 4.51 7.98 4.19
N LYS A 58 5.21 8.87 3.48
CA LYS A 58 4.94 10.31 3.47
C LYS A 58 3.52 10.58 2.97
N TYR A 59 3.09 9.96 1.87
CA TYR A 59 1.74 10.19 1.32
C TYR A 59 0.63 9.71 2.25
N ILE A 60 0.84 8.59 2.94
CA ILE A 60 -0.10 8.07 3.95
C ILE A 60 -0.17 9.00 5.18
N VAL A 61 0.98 9.42 5.72
CA VAL A 61 1.04 10.23 6.96
C VAL A 61 0.57 11.67 6.72
N LEU A 62 0.95 12.28 5.59
CA LEU A 62 0.52 13.63 5.22
C LEU A 62 -0.90 13.67 4.65
N LYS A 63 -1.55 12.51 4.47
CA LYS A 63 -2.88 12.39 3.86
C LYS A 63 -2.95 13.06 2.48
N GLU A 64 -1.87 12.95 1.72
CA GLU A 64 -1.80 13.42 0.33
C GLU A 64 -2.41 12.34 -0.57
N TYR A 65 -3.71 12.46 -0.79
CA TYR A 65 -4.48 11.54 -1.60
C TYR A 65 -4.79 12.13 -2.97
N ASP A 66 -4.82 11.27 -3.98
CA ASP A 66 -5.37 11.56 -5.29
C ASP A 66 -6.69 10.80 -5.47
N THR A 67 -7.57 11.35 -6.31
CA THR A 67 -8.89 10.79 -6.58
C THR A 67 -8.96 10.40 -8.05
N VAL A 68 -8.95 9.10 -8.31
CA VAL A 68 -9.17 8.56 -9.65
C VAL A 68 -10.68 8.31 -9.81
N SER A 69 -11.28 8.90 -10.84
CA SER A 69 -12.70 8.72 -11.12
C SER A 69 -12.94 8.38 -12.58
N GLY A 70 -13.74 7.34 -12.83
CA GLY A 70 -13.97 6.83 -14.17
C GLY A 70 -15.06 5.76 -14.21
N LYS A 71 -15.32 5.27 -15.42
CA LYS A 71 -16.14 4.06 -15.61
C LYS A 71 -15.36 2.85 -15.10
N CYS A 72 -16.01 2.04 -14.29
CA CYS A 72 -15.41 0.85 -13.69
C CYS A 72 -16.32 -0.36 -13.94
N VAL A 73 -15.71 -1.52 -14.09
CA VAL A 73 -16.42 -2.80 -14.03
C VAL A 73 -16.05 -3.45 -12.71
N ILE A 74 -17.05 -3.88 -11.96
CA ILE A 74 -16.85 -4.54 -10.66
C ILE A 74 -17.02 -6.04 -10.88
N ASP A 75 -15.93 -6.78 -10.70
CA ASP A 75 -15.97 -8.25 -10.67
C ASP A 75 -15.94 -8.73 -9.23
N ILE A 76 -17.03 -9.38 -8.82
CA ILE A 76 -17.18 -9.93 -7.47
C ILE A 76 -16.79 -11.40 -7.52
N ASP A 77 -15.76 -11.80 -6.78
CA ASP A 77 -15.43 -13.20 -6.58
C ASP A 77 -16.03 -13.68 -5.24
N SER A 78 -17.27 -14.16 -5.30
CA SER A 78 -18.04 -14.62 -4.14
C SER A 78 -17.68 -16.05 -3.73
N ALA A 79 -16.38 -16.36 -3.59
CA ALA A 79 -15.89 -17.71 -3.29
C ALA A 79 -15.79 -18.04 -1.78
N GLY A 80 -16.19 -17.13 -0.87
CA GLY A 80 -16.12 -17.38 0.58
C GLY A 80 -16.79 -16.31 1.45
N ARG A 81 -16.60 -16.44 2.78
CA ARG A 81 -17.22 -15.61 3.86
C ARG A 81 -16.91 -14.10 3.80
N SER A 82 -16.09 -13.65 2.86
CA SER A 82 -15.74 -12.24 2.61
C SER A 82 -15.73 -11.99 1.11
N SER A 83 -16.58 -11.07 0.66
CA SER A 83 -16.61 -10.64 -0.75
C SER A 83 -15.39 -9.75 -1.03
N GLU A 84 -14.47 -10.23 -1.86
CA GLU A 84 -13.48 -9.39 -2.53
C GLU A 84 -14.11 -8.94 -3.85
N ALA A 85 -13.97 -7.66 -4.22
CA ALA A 85 -14.22 -7.26 -5.61
C ALA A 85 -13.10 -6.41 -6.15
N ASP A 86 -12.83 -6.70 -7.42
CA ASP A 86 -11.87 -6.03 -8.26
C ASP A 86 -12.60 -4.93 -9.01
N PHE A 87 -12.08 -3.71 -8.90
CA PHE A 87 -12.55 -2.53 -9.59
C PHE A 87 -11.64 -2.26 -10.76
N ALA A 88 -12.01 -2.77 -11.94
CA ALA A 88 -11.29 -2.50 -13.17
C ALA A 88 -11.71 -1.13 -13.71
N MET A 89 -10.87 -0.10 -13.57
CA MET A 89 -11.11 1.22 -14.15
C MET A 89 -10.83 1.17 -15.65
N THR A 90 -11.88 1.23 -16.47
CA THR A 90 -11.76 1.18 -17.94
C THR A 90 -11.06 2.42 -18.52
N ASP A 91 -11.12 3.55 -17.80
CA ASP A 91 -10.55 4.82 -18.27
C ASP A 91 -9.05 4.97 -17.95
N THR A 92 -8.55 4.31 -16.90
CA THR A 92 -7.14 4.41 -16.46
C THR A 92 -6.35 3.12 -16.60
N ASP A 93 -6.98 2.00 -16.98
CA ASP A 93 -6.37 0.66 -17.05
C ASP A 93 -5.74 0.23 -15.71
N GLU A 94 -6.29 0.73 -14.60
CA GLU A 94 -5.87 0.43 -13.24
C GLU A 94 -6.92 -0.45 -12.55
N ASP A 95 -6.46 -1.55 -11.97
CA ASP A 95 -7.28 -2.45 -11.16
C ASP A 95 -7.07 -2.17 -9.67
N PHE A 96 -8.16 -1.95 -8.95
CA PHE A 96 -8.14 -1.72 -7.50
C PHE A 96 -8.89 -2.81 -6.75
N ILE A 97 -8.32 -3.32 -5.66
CA ILE A 97 -8.88 -4.46 -4.93
C ILE A 97 -9.39 -4.00 -3.57
N PHE A 98 -10.70 -4.11 -3.35
CA PHE A 98 -11.27 -3.85 -2.02
C PHE A 98 -11.86 -5.11 -1.40
N ARG A 99 -11.54 -5.29 -0.13
CA ARG A 99 -12.10 -6.37 0.69
C ARG A 99 -13.36 -5.89 1.40
N ASN A 100 -14.33 -6.79 1.56
CA ASN A 100 -15.50 -6.59 2.43
C ASN A 100 -16.48 -5.54 1.90
N ILE A 101 -16.83 -5.67 0.63
CA ILE A 101 -17.72 -4.75 -0.07
C ILE A 101 -19.17 -5.15 0.25
N SER A 102 -20.00 -4.16 0.58
CA SER A 102 -21.38 -4.39 0.99
C SER A 102 -22.22 -4.92 -0.19
N ASN A 103 -22.56 -6.22 -0.18
CA ASN A 103 -23.52 -6.92 -1.05
C ASN A 103 -23.94 -6.18 -2.34
N LEU A 104 -23.02 -6.05 -3.29
CA LEU A 104 -23.37 -5.75 -4.68
C LEU A 104 -23.88 -6.99 -5.44
N ASP A 105 -23.89 -8.17 -4.79
CA ASP A 105 -24.37 -9.46 -5.30
C ASP A 105 -25.78 -9.42 -5.90
N ALA A 106 -26.62 -8.44 -5.51
CA ALA A 106 -27.96 -8.26 -6.06
C ALA A 106 -28.00 -7.76 -7.51
N TYR A 107 -26.90 -7.19 -8.00
CA TYR A 107 -26.86 -6.59 -9.34
C TYR A 107 -26.30 -7.54 -10.40
N GLY A 108 -25.36 -8.43 -10.05
CA GLY A 108 -24.76 -9.39 -10.98
C GLY A 108 -23.31 -9.06 -11.35
N LYS A 109 -22.58 -10.06 -11.86
CA LYS A 109 -21.15 -9.98 -12.18
C LYS A 109 -20.90 -9.06 -13.39
N SER A 110 -19.85 -8.25 -13.33
CA SER A 110 -19.34 -7.41 -14.44
C SER A 110 -20.27 -6.28 -14.94
N ILE A 111 -21.02 -5.64 -14.04
CA ILE A 111 -21.85 -4.47 -14.40
C ILE A 111 -21.01 -3.19 -14.44
N PRO A 112 -21.18 -2.34 -15.47
CA PRO A 112 -20.50 -1.05 -15.54
C PRO A 112 -21.10 -0.05 -14.54
N TYR A 113 -20.27 0.45 -13.63
CA TYR A 113 -20.58 1.50 -12.68
C TYR A 113 -19.72 2.74 -12.95
N TYR A 114 -19.98 3.81 -12.22
CA TYR A 114 -19.03 4.91 -12.11
C TYR A 114 -18.35 4.85 -10.75
N CYS A 115 -17.04 4.68 -10.73
CA CYS A 115 -16.27 4.57 -9.50
C CYS A 115 -15.44 5.81 -9.26
N GLN A 116 -15.29 6.13 -7.99
CA GLN A 116 -14.35 7.11 -7.51
C GLN A 116 -13.50 6.44 -6.43
N VAL A 117 -12.24 6.20 -6.75
CA VAL A 117 -11.28 5.57 -5.85
C VAL A 117 -10.31 6.63 -5.38
N THR A 118 -10.17 6.75 -4.08
CA THR A 118 -9.18 7.60 -3.43
C THR A 118 -7.96 6.75 -3.15
N VAL A 119 -6.83 7.11 -3.76
CA VAL A 119 -5.55 6.43 -3.61
C VAL A 119 -4.51 7.40 -3.05
N THR A 120 -3.38 6.90 -2.58
CA THR A 120 -2.21 7.74 -2.35
C THR A 120 -1.68 8.31 -3.67
N LYS A 121 -1.00 9.47 -3.63
CA LYS A 121 -0.41 10.11 -4.83
C LYS A 121 0.51 9.22 -5.67
N ASP A 122 1.12 8.21 -5.06
CA ASP A 122 1.95 7.22 -5.75
C ASP A 122 1.15 6.01 -6.28
N HIS A 123 -0.18 6.05 -6.18
CA HIS A 123 -1.14 5.03 -6.60
C HIS A 123 -0.88 3.64 -5.98
N GLN A 124 -0.09 3.56 -4.88
CA GLN A 124 0.30 2.29 -4.27
C GLN A 124 -0.66 1.79 -3.19
N PHE A 125 -1.49 2.67 -2.63
CA PHE A 125 -2.39 2.34 -1.54
C PHE A 125 -3.80 2.85 -1.84
N GLU A 126 -4.77 1.94 -1.84
CA GLU A 126 -6.17 2.31 -1.86
C GLU A 126 -6.62 2.76 -0.46
N ILE A 127 -7.30 3.91 -0.39
CA ILE A 127 -7.72 4.54 0.87
C ILE A 127 -9.24 4.49 1.05
N SER A 128 -9.99 4.68 -0.02
CA SER A 128 -11.44 4.56 0.00
C SER A 128 -12.01 4.45 -1.40
N TYR A 129 -13.22 3.91 -1.51
CA TYR A 129 -13.97 3.87 -2.75
C TYR A 129 -15.38 4.41 -2.56
N LYS A 130 -15.90 4.98 -3.64
CA LYS A 130 -17.31 5.33 -3.80
C LYS A 130 -17.78 4.79 -5.13
N ILE A 131 -18.88 4.04 -5.10
CA ILE A 131 -19.55 3.49 -6.26
C ILE A 131 -20.80 4.32 -6.50
N TYR A 132 -20.97 4.73 -7.75
CA TYR A 132 -22.13 5.45 -8.23
C TYR A 132 -22.82 4.66 -9.34
N ASP A 133 -24.14 4.78 -9.39
CA ASP A 133 -24.93 4.24 -10.48
C ASP A 133 -24.57 4.96 -11.80
N ALA A 134 -24.32 4.19 -12.86
CA ALA A 134 -23.83 4.72 -14.13
C ALA A 134 -24.81 5.70 -14.81
N LYS A 135 -26.12 5.56 -14.57
CA LYS A 135 -27.17 6.38 -15.22
C LYS A 135 -27.61 7.54 -14.35
N THR A 136 -27.82 7.30 -13.06
CA THR A 136 -28.41 8.28 -12.13
C THR A 136 -27.36 9.06 -11.34
N ARG A 137 -26.09 8.64 -11.37
CA ARG A 137 -24.99 9.19 -10.56
C ARG A 137 -25.29 9.23 -9.06
N LYS A 138 -26.26 8.44 -8.60
CA LYS A 138 -26.56 8.29 -7.17
C LYS A 138 -25.52 7.37 -6.54
N LEU A 139 -25.10 7.72 -5.32
CA LEU A 139 -24.17 6.91 -4.53
C LEU A 139 -24.85 5.58 -4.19
N VAL A 140 -24.24 4.48 -4.62
CA VAL A 140 -24.73 3.12 -4.38
C VAL A 140 -24.07 2.54 -3.13
N SER A 141 -22.75 2.71 -3.02
CA SER A 141 -21.98 2.17 -1.91
C SER A 141 -20.69 2.96 -1.73
N SER A 142 -20.17 2.97 -0.51
CA SER A 142 -18.88 3.56 -0.18
C SER A 142 -18.21 2.77 0.93
N GLY A 143 -16.91 2.55 0.79
CA GLY A 143 -16.10 1.88 1.81
C GLY A 143 -14.72 2.52 1.94
N LYS A 144 -14.00 2.11 2.97
CA LYS A 144 -12.62 2.48 3.26
C LYS A 144 -11.76 1.24 3.32
#